data_AF-A0A967H2B3-F1
#
_entry.id   AF-A0A967H2B3-F1
#
_cell.length_a   1.000
_cell.length_b   1.000
_cell.length_c   1.000
_cell.angle_alpha   90.00
_cell.angle_beta   90.00
_cell.angle_gamma   90.00
#
_symmetry.space_group_name_H-M   'P 1'
#
loop_
_entity.id
_entity.type
_entity.pdbx_description
1 polymer ?
#
loop_
_entity_poly.entity_id
_entity_poly.type
_entity_poly.pdbx_seq_one_letter_code
_entity_poly.pdbx_strand_id
1 'polypeptide(L)' 'MFGYEPREYLEDRNFVPARVHPEDASGLARGFAQLFKAGHLINEYRFRCKDGSYRWVSDELRVIYD' A
#
# COMPACT_ATOMS: atom_id res chain seq x y z
N MET A 1 -0.26 15.18 0.63
CA MET A 1 0.12 14.37 1.81
C MET A 1 1.50 13.73 1.67
N PHE A 2 1.81 13.02 0.57
CA PHE A 2 3.07 12.27 0.41
C PHE A 2 4.13 12.92 -0.51
N GLY A 3 3.80 14.06 -1.12
CA GLY A 3 4.71 14.80 -2.00
C GLY A 3 4.81 14.28 -3.44
N TYR A 4 4.01 13.27 -3.80
CA TYR A 4 3.93 12.76 -5.16
C TYR A 4 2.74 13.35 -5.92
N GLU A 5 2.93 13.55 -7.22
CA GLU A 5 1.88 13.91 -8.16
C GLU A 5 0.99 12.70 -8.47
N PRO A 6 -0.31 12.88 -8.75
CA PRO A 6 -1.22 11.79 -9.08
C PRO A 6 -0.74 10.90 -10.23
N ARG A 7 -0.09 11.48 -11.25
CA ARG A 7 0.46 10.71 -12.39
C ARG A 7 1.51 9.70 -11.94
N GLU A 8 2.37 10.07 -11.00
CA GLU A 8 3.41 9.17 -10.47
C GLU A 8 2.78 7.95 -9.81
N TYR A 9 1.59 8.12 -9.23
CA TYR A 9 0.80 7.07 -8.60
C TYR A 9 0.11 6.14 -9.61
N LEU A 10 -0.43 6.71 -10.69
CA LEU A 10 -1.27 6.00 -11.66
C LEU A 10 -0.46 5.26 -12.73
N GLU A 11 0.75 5.72 -13.03
CA GLU A 11 1.61 5.16 -14.08
C GLU A 11 2.33 3.87 -13.65
N ASP A 12 2.43 3.60 -12.34
CA ASP A 12 3.16 2.45 -11.80
C ASP A 12 2.30 1.60 -10.85
N ARG A 13 1.94 0.39 -11.29
CA ARG A 13 1.20 -0.57 -10.45
C ARG A 13 1.99 -1.02 -9.21
N ASN A 14 3.32 -0.90 -9.23
CA ASN A 14 4.18 -1.21 -8.10
C ASN A 14 4.44 0.02 -7.21
N PHE A 15 3.78 1.15 -7.47
CA PHE A 15 4.09 2.41 -6.79
C PHE A 15 4.02 2.30 -5.27
N VAL A 16 2.93 1.72 -4.77
CA VAL A 16 2.71 1.51 -3.33
C VAL A 16 3.67 0.46 -2.76
N PRO A 17 3.71 -0.81 -3.24
CA PRO A 17 4.56 -1.83 -2.64
C PRO A 17 6.05 -1.47 -2.68
N ALA A 18 6.53 -0.74 -3.68
CA ALA A 18 7.92 -0.29 -3.76
C ALA A 18 8.29 0.81 -2.75
N ARG A 19 7.30 1.43 -2.09
CA ARG A 19 7.48 2.56 -1.15
C ARG A 19 7.04 2.22 0.27
N VAL A 20 6.70 0.96 0.54
CA VAL A 20 6.44 0.45 1.89
C VAL A 20 7.77 0.27 2.62
N HIS A 21 7.80 0.59 3.91
CA HIS A 21 9.00 0.36 4.73
C HIS A 21 9.41 -1.12 4.70
N PRO A 22 10.71 -1.46 4.57
CA PRO A 22 11.16 -2.85 4.41
C PRO A 22 10.67 -3.81 5.51
N GLU A 23 10.55 -3.32 6.75
CA GLU A 23 10.02 -4.11 7.87
C GLU A 23 8.53 -4.47 7.71
N ASP A 24 7.76 -3.61 7.03
CA ASP A 24 6.30 -3.78 6.88
C ASP A 24 5.94 -4.58 5.62
N ALA A 25 6.87 -4.66 4.65
CA ALA A 25 6.65 -5.30 3.34
C ALA A 25 6.19 -6.76 3.45
N SER A 26 6.75 -7.53 4.38
CA SER A 26 6.38 -8.94 4.57
C SER A 26 4.96 -9.10 5.14
N GLY A 27 4.55 -8.21 6.04
CA GLY A 27 3.20 -8.17 6.61
C GLY A 27 2.18 -7.79 5.56
N LEU A 28 2.47 -6.75 4.77
CA LEU A 28 1.60 -6.29 3.68
C LEU A 28 1.40 -7.39 2.63
N ALA A 29 2.48 -8.06 2.18
CA ALA A 29 2.40 -9.16 1.23
C ALA A 29 1.52 -10.32 1.73
N ARG A 30 1.60 -10.64 3.03
CA ARG A 30 0.75 -11.66 3.66
C ARG A 30 -0.72 -11.23 3.67
N GLY A 31 -1.01 -9.97 3.97
CA GLY A 31 -2.35 -9.41 3.90
C GLY A 31 -2.95 -9.54 2.51
N PHE A 32 -2.22 -9.10 1.47
CA PHE A 32 -2.64 -9.22 0.08
C PHE A 32 -2.90 -10.68 -0.35
N ALA A 33 -2.08 -11.63 0.11
CA ALA A 33 -2.30 -13.05 -0.18
C ALA A 33 -3.62 -13.60 0.40
N GLN A 34 -4.16 -12.97 1.45
CA GLN A 34 -5.44 -13.34 2.06
C GLN A 34 -6.62 -12.50 1.55
N LEU A 35 -6.38 -11.32 0.95
CA LEU A 35 -7.42 -10.39 0.49
C LEU A 35 -8.46 -11.07 -0.41
N PHE A 36 -8.03 -11.85 -1.40
CA PHE A 36 -8.95 -12.53 -2.32
C PHE A 36 -9.77 -13.64 -1.66
N LYS A 37 -9.29 -14.18 -0.52
CA LYS A 37 -10.03 -15.19 0.25
C LYS A 37 -11.00 -14.56 1.24
N ALA A 38 -10.57 -13.49 1.91
CA ALA A 38 -11.36 -12.79 2.93
C ALA A 38 -12.34 -11.75 2.35
N GLY A 39 -12.13 -11.32 1.10
CA GLY A 39 -12.90 -10.27 0.44
C GLY A 39 -12.63 -8.85 0.95
N HIS A 40 -11.89 -8.72 2.05
CA HIS A 40 -11.54 -7.45 2.67
C HIS A 40 -10.17 -7.53 3.36
N LEU A 41 -9.52 -6.39 3.53
CA LEU A 41 -8.26 -6.26 4.25
C LEU A 41 -8.15 -4.84 4.82
N ILE A 42 -7.77 -4.74 6.09
CA ILE A 42 -7.33 -3.47 6.71
C ILE A 42 -5.85 -3.62 7.00
N ASN A 43 -5.03 -2.69 6.52
CA ASN A 43 -3.61 -2.65 6.84
C ASN A 43 -3.23 -1.34 7.51
N GLU A 44 -2.14 -1.39 8.24
CA GLU A 44 -1.42 -0.21 8.69
C GLU A 44 0.07 -0.40 8.39
N TYR A 45 0.67 0.55 7.68
CA TYR A 45 2.07 0.45 7.23
C TYR A 45 2.73 1.82 7.10
N ARG A 46 4.06 1.84 7.14
CA ARG A 46 4.84 3.06 6.90
C ARG A 46 5.08 3.24 5.40
N PHE A 47 4.63 4.36 4.86
CA PHE A 47 4.79 4.74 3.46
C PHE A 47 5.87 5.81 3.30
N ARG A 48 6.76 5.62 2.31
CA ARG A 48 7.87 6.53 2.02
C ARG A 48 7.41 7.71 1.15
N CYS A 49 7.42 8.91 1.74
CA CYS A 49 7.19 10.17 1.06
C CYS A 49 8.31 10.49 0.04
N LYS A 50 8.06 11.44 -0.86
CA LYS A 50 9.03 11.84 -1.89
C LYS A 50 10.32 12.43 -1.32
N ASP A 51 10.24 13.06 -0.15
CA ASP A 51 11.38 13.59 0.60
C ASP A 51 12.17 12.52 1.38
N GLY A 52 11.74 11.25 1.32
CA GLY A 52 12.36 10.12 2.02
C GLY A 52 11.84 9.89 3.45
N SER A 53 11.00 10.78 3.99
CA SER A 53 10.36 10.58 5.29
C SER A 53 9.30 9.47 5.22
N TYR A 54 9.01 8.86 6.38
CA TYR A 54 7.95 7.86 6.50
C TYR A 54 6.72 8.42 7.21
N ARG A 55 5.54 8.03 6.73
CA ARG A 55 4.26 8.33 7.38
C ARG A 55 3.45 7.06 7.54
N TRP A 56 2.76 6.93 8.66
CA TRP A 56 1.78 5.87 8.86
C TRP A 56 0.58 6.08 7.92
N VAL A 57 0.18 5.00 7.26
CA VAL A 57 -0.99 4.91 6.41
C VAL A 57 -1.82 3.74 6.91
N SER A 58 -3.12 3.97 7.10
CA SER A 58 -4.09 2.89 7.25
C SER A 58 -5.00 2.89 6.02
N ASP A 59 -5.13 1.73 5.38
CA ASP A 59 -6.01 1.53 4.24
C ASP A 59 -6.97 0.36 4.44
N GLU A 60 -8.09 0.41 3.73
CA GLU A 60 -9.07 -0.66 3.65
C GLU A 60 -9.25 -1.04 2.18
N LEU A 61 -9.03 -2.31 1.86
CA LEU A 61 -9.26 -2.88 0.55
C LEU A 61 -10.49 -3.78 0.59
N ARG A 62 -11.35 -3.68 -0.42
CA ARG A 62 -12.48 -4.59 -0.65
C ARG A 62 -12.41 -5.15 -2.06
N VAL A 63 -12.58 -6.45 -2.18
CA VAL A 63 -12.63 -7.12 -3.49
C VAL A 63 -14.05 -6.99 -4.03
N ILE A 64 -14.16 -6.45 -5.24
CA ILE A 64 -15.42 -6.39 -5.98
C ILE A 64 -15.36 -7.45 -7.08
N TYR A 65 -16.37 -8.32 -7.11
CA TYR A 65 -16.58 -9.29 -8.17
C TYR A 65 -17.59 -8.73 -9.18
N ASP A 66 -17.45 -9.14 -10.44
CA ASP A 66 -18.44 -8.90 -11.50
C ASP A 66 -19.65 -9.86 -11.36
#